data_AF-A0A933GU59-F1
#
_entry.id   AF-A0A933GU59-F1
#
_cell.length_a   1.000
_cell.length_b   1.000
_cell.length_c   1.000
_cell.angle_alpha   90.00
_cell.angle_beta   90.00
_cell.angle_gamma   90.00
#
_symmetry.space_group_name_H-M   'P 1'
#
loop_
_entity.id
_entity.type
_entity.pdbx_description
1 polymer ?
#
loop_
_entity_poly.entity_id
_entity_poly.type
_entity_poly.pdbx_seq_one_letter_code
_entity_poly.pdbx_strand_id
1 'polypeptide(L)'
;MIREVASRLRGDPGFRLSLKSLVGPPRKRTRERRKVAPNRGPFASEADALAVVVDRLVAAHRPAAVYLFGSRAMGEARPDSDFDLLLVFPGTQDIDSQAAYAPLLGLGVGCDVVPCSESDFDADAAIPGTLCYEAATRGRLLYSG
;
A
#
# COMPACT_ATOMS: atom_id res chain seq x y z
N MET A 1 5.36 -40.02 1.63
CA MET A 1 4.97 -40.81 2.82
C MET A 1 3.47 -40.63 3.05
N ILE A 2 2.66 -41.13 2.11
CA ILE A 2 1.18 -41.09 2.15
C ILE A 2 0.72 -42.51 1.86
N ARG A 3 0.83 -43.37 2.86
CA ARG A 3 0.12 -44.64 3.05
C ARG A 3 0.22 -44.92 4.55
N GLU A 4 -0.83 -45.51 5.12
CA GLU A 4 -0.87 -46.09 6.48
C GLU A 4 -1.49 -45.26 7.62
N VAL A 5 -2.75 -44.84 7.44
CA VAL A 5 -3.72 -44.71 8.56
C VAL A 5 -5.09 -45.34 8.20
N ALA A 6 -5.11 -46.25 7.24
CA ALA A 6 -6.32 -46.95 6.82
C ALA A 6 -6.30 -48.42 7.29
N SER A 7 -6.46 -48.67 8.59
CA SER A 7 -6.67 -50.06 9.05
C SER A 7 -7.35 -50.28 10.41
N ARG A 8 -8.06 -49.31 11.02
CA ARG A 8 -8.54 -49.54 12.41
C ARG A 8 -9.94 -49.08 12.83
N LEU A 9 -10.95 -49.02 11.96
CA LEU A 9 -12.33 -48.86 12.44
C LEU A 9 -13.32 -49.75 11.67
N ARG A 10 -13.30 -51.05 11.99
CA ARG A 10 -14.45 -51.94 11.80
C ARG A 10 -15.11 -52.15 13.16
N GLY A 11 -16.39 -51.79 13.27
CA GLY A 11 -17.31 -52.46 14.21
C GLY A 11 -17.66 -51.79 15.54
N ASP A 12 -17.92 -50.48 15.58
CA ASP A 12 -18.62 -49.87 16.73
C ASP A 12 -20.01 -49.35 16.30
N PRO A 13 -21.12 -50.02 16.70
CA PRO A 13 -22.49 -49.57 16.42
C PRO A 13 -22.95 -48.36 17.25
N GLY A 14 -22.11 -47.83 18.15
CA GLY A 14 -22.45 -46.75 19.08
C GLY A 14 -21.94 -45.36 18.73
N PHE A 15 -21.14 -45.19 17.66
CA PHE A 15 -20.51 -43.90 17.37
C PHE A 15 -21.47 -42.90 16.70
N ARG A 16 -22.30 -42.24 17.50
CA ARG A 16 -23.09 -41.07 17.07
C ARG A 16 -22.22 -39.82 17.15
N LEU A 17 -21.66 -39.40 16.02
CA LEU A 17 -20.91 -38.16 15.88
C LEU A 17 -21.87 -36.97 16.03
N SER A 18 -21.99 -36.43 17.25
CA SER A 18 -22.76 -35.22 17.50
C SER A 18 -22.01 -34.01 16.96
N LEU A 19 -22.64 -33.28 16.03
CA LEU A 19 -22.13 -32.03 15.44
C LEU A 19 -21.90 -30.89 16.45
N LYS A 20 -22.26 -31.06 17.73
CA LYS A 20 -22.03 -30.08 18.80
C LYS A 20 -20.63 -30.15 19.43
N SER A 21 -19.83 -31.17 19.12
CA SER A 21 -18.49 -31.34 19.71
C SER A 21 -17.36 -30.75 18.86
N LEU A 22 -17.65 -30.19 17.67
CA LEU A 22 -16.65 -29.54 16.82
C LEU A 22 -16.52 -28.03 17.03
N VAL A 23 -17.28 -27.46 17.97
CA VAL A 23 -17.18 -26.06 18.35
C VAL A 23 -16.50 -26.00 19.71
N GLY A 24 -15.19 -25.77 19.71
CA GLY A 24 -14.44 -25.43 20.92
C GLY A 24 -15.04 -24.17 21.58
N PRO A 25 -14.79 -23.94 22.88
CA PRO A 25 -15.29 -22.76 23.57
C PRO A 25 -14.91 -21.50 22.77
N PRO A 26 -15.75 -20.45 22.77
CA PRO A 26 -15.39 -19.20 22.11
C PRO A 26 -14.06 -18.75 22.71
N ARG A 27 -13.00 -18.77 21.89
CA ARG A 27 -11.72 -18.17 22.28
C ARG A 27 -12.05 -16.73 22.62
N LYS A 28 -11.90 -16.37 23.90
CA LYS A 28 -11.94 -14.97 24.32
C LYS A 28 -10.86 -14.25 23.52
N ARG A 29 -11.26 -13.64 22.40
CA ARG A 29 -10.43 -12.71 21.63
C ARG A 29 -10.37 -11.45 22.46
N THR A 30 -9.51 -11.45 23.48
CA THR A 30 -8.98 -10.19 24.00
C THR A 30 -8.32 -9.54 22.81
N ARG A 31 -8.97 -8.52 22.23
CA ARG A 31 -8.43 -7.69 21.15
C ARG A 31 -7.30 -6.86 21.75
N GLU A 32 -6.19 -7.48 22.09
CA GLU A 32 -4.92 -6.75 22.09
C GLU A 32 -4.73 -6.31 20.65
N ARG A 33 -4.97 -5.02 20.37
CA ARG A 33 -4.63 -4.42 19.08
C ARG A 33 -3.14 -4.69 18.89
N ARG A 34 -2.81 -5.66 18.03
CA ARG A 34 -1.44 -5.86 17.57
C ARG A 34 -0.98 -4.50 17.06
N LYS A 35 0.01 -3.87 17.72
CA LYS A 35 0.57 -2.60 17.26
C LYS A 35 1.04 -2.84 15.83
N VAL A 36 0.34 -2.25 14.87
CA VAL A 36 0.73 -2.33 13.47
C VAL A 36 1.98 -1.47 13.32
N ALA A 37 3.03 -2.03 12.71
CA ALA A 37 4.27 -1.28 12.50
C ALA A 37 4.00 -0.11 11.53
N PRO A 38 4.58 1.07 11.79
CA PRO A 38 4.41 2.20 10.87
C PRO A 38 5.09 1.90 9.53
N ASN A 39 4.55 2.44 8.43
CA ASN A 39 5.12 2.39 7.08
C ASN A 39 6.32 3.36 6.96
N ARG A 40 7.33 3.00 7.74
CA ARG A 40 8.65 3.60 7.97
C ARG A 40 9.80 3.28 7.05
N GLY A 41 9.79 2.04 6.57
CA GLY A 41 11.01 1.27 6.42
C GLY A 41 11.98 1.42 7.63
N PRO A 42 13.29 1.53 7.38
CA PRO A 42 14.31 1.69 8.41
C PRO A 42 14.47 3.14 8.91
N PHE A 43 13.72 4.11 8.40
CA PHE A 43 13.94 5.54 8.64
C PHE A 43 13.40 5.99 10.00
N ALA A 44 14.02 6.97 10.63
CA ALA A 44 13.68 7.41 12.00
C ALA A 44 12.26 7.97 12.13
N SER A 45 11.77 8.67 11.10
CA SER A 45 10.42 9.22 11.03
C SER A 45 9.76 9.00 9.66
N GLU A 46 8.45 9.25 9.57
CA GLU A 46 7.76 9.25 8.27
C GLU A 46 8.22 10.37 7.34
N ALA A 47 8.61 11.52 7.91
CA ALA A 47 9.17 12.64 7.14
C ALA A 47 10.51 12.26 6.51
N ASP A 48 11.38 11.58 7.26
CA ASP A 48 12.67 11.07 6.73
C ASP A 48 12.44 10.03 5.64
N ALA A 49 11.47 9.12 5.83
CA ALA A 49 11.11 8.13 4.82
C ALA A 49 10.64 8.81 3.53
N LEU A 50 9.71 9.76 3.65
CA LEU A 50 9.15 10.48 2.50
C LEU A 50 10.20 11.30 1.76
N ALA A 51 11.12 11.97 2.48
CA ALA A 51 12.21 12.70 1.86
C ALA A 51 13.09 11.78 1.00
N VAL A 52 13.48 10.61 1.53
CA VAL A 52 14.28 9.63 0.76
C VAL A 52 13.50 9.07 -0.44
N VAL A 53 12.18 8.84 -0.30
CA VAL A 53 11.33 8.43 -1.43
C VAL A 53 11.36 9.49 -2.53
N VAL A 54 11.09 10.75 -2.20
CA VAL A 54 11.07 11.86 -3.16
C VAL A 54 12.43 12.03 -3.83
N ASP A 55 13.52 12.03 -3.06
CA ASP A 55 14.87 12.20 -3.59
C ASP A 55 15.22 11.10 -4.61
N ARG A 56 14.87 9.83 -4.33
CA ARG A 56 15.11 8.73 -5.26
C ARG A 56 14.31 8.85 -6.55
N LEU A 57 13.03 9.24 -6.44
CA LEU A 57 12.17 9.44 -7.60
C LEU A 57 12.66 10.61 -8.44
N VAL A 58 12.98 11.74 -7.82
CA VAL A 58 13.49 12.93 -8.52
C VAL A 58 14.82 12.63 -9.22
N ALA A 59 15.76 11.96 -8.54
CA ALA A 59 17.05 11.62 -9.11
C ALA A 59 16.94 10.65 -10.31
N ALA A 60 16.04 9.68 -10.24
CA ALA A 60 15.87 8.68 -11.29
C ALA A 60 15.10 9.21 -12.50
N HIS A 61 14.05 9.99 -12.25
CA HIS A 61 13.00 10.27 -13.24
C HIS A 61 12.95 11.71 -13.71
N ARG A 62 13.52 12.66 -12.95
CA ARG A 62 13.47 14.11 -13.23
C ARG A 62 12.04 14.60 -13.58
N PRO A 63 11.04 14.33 -12.72
CA PRO A 63 9.68 14.79 -12.96
C PRO A 63 9.60 16.32 -12.92
N ALA A 64 8.57 16.89 -13.53
CA ALA A 64 8.21 18.29 -13.39
C ALA A 64 7.66 18.57 -11.99
N ALA A 65 6.86 17.65 -11.43
CA ALA A 65 6.33 17.76 -10.07
C ALA A 65 6.13 16.40 -9.40
N VAL A 66 6.15 16.41 -8.07
CA VAL A 66 5.75 15.26 -7.24
C VAL A 66 4.72 15.72 -6.23
N TYR A 67 3.55 15.08 -6.24
CA TYR A 67 2.49 15.33 -5.25
C TYR A 67 2.33 14.11 -4.34
N LEU A 68 2.24 14.35 -3.03
CA LEU A 68 1.63 13.41 -2.10
C LEU A 68 0.12 13.62 -2.14
N PHE A 69 -0.66 12.55 -2.33
CA PHE A 69 -2.11 12.60 -2.22
C PHE A 69 -2.62 11.51 -1.27
N GLY A 70 -3.93 11.30 -1.26
CA GLY A 70 -4.54 10.24 -0.47
C GLY A 70 -4.48 10.47 1.04
N SER A 71 -4.54 9.37 1.80
CA SER A 71 -4.79 9.40 3.24
C SER A 71 -3.71 10.17 4.03
N ARG A 72 -2.46 10.13 3.56
CA ARG A 72 -1.33 10.82 4.21
C ARG A 72 -1.34 12.33 3.95
N ALA A 73 -1.79 12.78 2.78
CA ALA A 73 -1.97 14.21 2.51
C ALA A 73 -3.07 14.82 3.38
N MET A 74 -4.14 14.06 3.62
CA MET A 74 -5.33 14.48 4.37
C MET A 74 -5.24 14.30 5.90
N GLY A 75 -4.17 13.67 6.41
CA GLY A 75 -4.03 13.39 7.84
C GLY A 75 -4.95 12.27 8.35
N GLU A 76 -5.52 11.47 7.45
CA GLU A 76 -6.44 10.35 7.76
C GLU A 76 -5.73 8.99 7.71
N ALA A 77 -4.42 8.99 7.47
CA ALA A 77 -3.60 7.79 7.37
C ALA A 77 -3.57 6.97 8.66
N ARG A 78 -3.58 5.65 8.49
CA ARG A 78 -3.22 4.70 9.55
C ARG A 78 -1.69 4.58 9.60
N PRO A 79 -1.11 4.05 10.68
CA PRO A 79 0.33 3.89 10.78
C PRO A 79 0.95 3.12 9.61
N ASP A 80 0.25 2.11 9.07
CA ASP A 80 0.68 1.26 7.97
C ASP A 80 0.24 1.73 6.58
N SER A 81 -0.41 2.88 6.46
CA SER A 81 -0.81 3.41 5.15
C SER A 81 0.39 3.64 4.23
N ASP A 82 0.23 3.31 2.96
CA ASP A 82 1.17 3.61 1.89
C ASP A 82 1.32 5.12 1.64
N PHE A 83 2.40 5.52 0.98
CA PHE A 83 2.55 6.86 0.42
C PHE A 83 2.03 6.87 -1.02
N ASP A 84 0.89 7.55 -1.24
CA ASP A 84 0.31 7.73 -2.57
C ASP A 84 0.95 8.93 -3.26
N LEU A 85 1.66 8.69 -4.36
CA LEU A 85 2.50 9.68 -5.04
C LEU A 85 2.11 9.82 -6.51
N LEU A 86 1.84 11.04 -6.95
CA LEU A 86 1.64 11.38 -8.35
C LEU A 86 2.91 12.05 -8.88
N LEU A 87 3.53 11.44 -9.89
CA LEU A 87 4.73 11.94 -10.56
C LEU A 87 4.32 12.54 -11.90
N VAL A 88 4.44 13.86 -12.01
CA VAL A 88 4.10 14.59 -13.23
C VAL A 88 5.35 14.73 -14.08
N PHE A 89 5.30 14.24 -15.32
CA PHE A 89 6.42 14.22 -16.26
C PHE A 89 6.27 15.27 -17.35
N PRO A 90 7.36 15.96 -17.73
CA PRO A 90 7.33 16.87 -18.86
C PRO A 90 7.10 16.12 -20.17
N GLY A 91 6.19 16.63 -21.00
CA GLY A 91 5.85 16.04 -22.30
C GLY A 91 5.06 14.73 -22.20
N THR A 92 5.14 13.91 -23.25
CA THR A 92 4.30 12.70 -23.42
C THR A 92 5.03 11.41 -23.01
N GLN A 93 5.86 11.47 -21.98
CA GLN A 93 6.69 10.34 -21.59
C GLN A 93 5.81 9.23 -21.01
N ASP A 94 5.66 8.14 -21.76
CA ASP A 94 4.89 6.96 -21.32
C ASP A 94 5.78 6.07 -20.44
N ILE A 95 5.76 6.35 -19.14
CA ILE A 95 6.40 5.53 -18.12
C ILE A 95 5.31 4.70 -17.46
N ASP A 96 5.46 3.38 -17.49
CA ASP A 96 4.54 2.50 -16.77
C ASP A 96 4.78 2.58 -15.24
N SER A 97 3.77 2.19 -14.46
CA SER A 97 3.83 2.24 -13.00
C SER A 97 4.96 1.41 -12.39
N GLN A 98 5.39 0.32 -13.04
CA GLN A 98 6.47 -0.52 -12.55
C GLN A 98 7.83 0.18 -12.70
N ALA A 99 8.06 0.82 -13.85
CA ALA A 99 9.23 1.64 -14.11
C ALA A 99 9.25 2.88 -13.21
N ALA A 100 8.10 3.53 -13.00
CA ALA A 100 7.97 4.65 -12.07
C ALA A 100 8.35 4.25 -10.64
N TYR A 101 7.90 3.08 -10.18
CA TYR A 101 8.16 2.55 -8.84
C TYR A 101 9.58 1.98 -8.64
N ALA A 102 10.23 1.49 -9.70
CA ALA A 102 11.49 0.75 -9.63
C ALA A 102 12.60 1.37 -8.74
N PRO A 103 12.82 2.69 -8.68
CA PRO A 103 13.83 3.29 -7.79
C PRO A 103 13.62 3.03 -6.29
N LEU A 104 12.40 2.67 -5.89
CA LEU A 104 12.01 2.43 -4.50
C LEU A 104 12.18 0.98 -4.06
N LEU A 105 12.54 0.07 -4.98
CA LEU A 105 12.75 -1.33 -4.64
C LEU A 105 13.80 -1.49 -3.52
N GLY A 106 13.47 -2.34 -2.54
CA GLY A 106 14.32 -2.63 -1.38
C GLY A 106 14.35 -1.53 -0.31
N LEU A 107 13.59 -0.43 -0.46
CA LEU A 107 13.56 0.66 0.52
C LEU A 107 12.82 0.30 1.81
N GLY A 108 11.91 -0.68 1.75
CA GLY A 108 11.08 -1.09 2.88
C GLY A 108 9.96 -0.10 3.23
N VAL A 109 9.69 0.85 2.34
CA VAL A 109 8.60 1.83 2.45
C VAL A 109 7.57 1.51 1.38
N GLY A 110 6.32 1.32 1.79
CA GLY A 110 5.19 1.10 0.90
C GLY A 110 4.76 2.40 0.23
N CYS A 111 4.71 2.40 -1.09
CA CYS A 111 4.32 3.55 -1.90
C CYS A 111 3.50 3.08 -3.10
N ASP A 112 2.47 3.84 -3.44
CA ASP A 112 1.78 3.73 -4.72
C ASP A 112 2.24 4.90 -5.58
N VAL A 113 2.98 4.61 -6.67
CA VAL A 113 3.56 5.62 -7.56
C VAL A 113 2.78 5.64 -8.87
N VAL A 114 2.12 6.76 -9.13
CA VAL A 114 1.30 6.98 -10.32
C VAL A 114 2.03 7.95 -11.25
N PRO A 115 2.57 7.50 -12.39
CA PRO A 115 3.09 8.38 -13.42
C PRO A 115 1.94 9.10 -14.14
N CYS A 116 2.15 10.36 -14.49
CA CYS A 116 1.18 11.21 -15.16
C CYS A 116 1.92 12.19 -16.07
N SER A 117 1.44 12.42 -17.30
CA SER A 117 1.99 13.48 -18.14
C SER A 117 1.49 14.85 -17.68
N GLU A 118 2.25 15.92 -17.93
CA GLU A 118 1.75 17.29 -17.69
C GLU A 118 0.42 17.54 -18.42
N SER A 119 0.26 17.04 -19.65
CA SER A 119 -0.98 17.19 -20.41
C SER A 119 -2.18 16.51 -19.74
N ASP A 120 -1.99 15.30 -19.19
CA ASP A 120 -3.08 14.61 -18.47
C ASP A 120 -3.36 15.29 -17.14
N PHE A 121 -2.33 15.79 -16.45
CA PHE A 121 -2.50 16.55 -15.23
C PHE A 121 -3.33 17.81 -15.46
N ASP A 122 -2.98 18.60 -16.49
CA ASP A 122 -3.69 19.83 -16.83
C ASP A 122 -5.15 19.56 -17.25
N ALA A 123 -5.39 18.45 -17.97
CA ALA A 123 -6.73 18.06 -18.39
C ALA A 123 -7.61 17.61 -17.21
N ASP A 124 -7.04 16.85 -16.27
CA ASP A 124 -7.81 16.13 -15.25
C ASP A 124 -7.80 16.80 -13.88
N ALA A 125 -6.88 17.72 -13.58
CA ALA A 125 -6.74 18.36 -12.27
C ALA A 125 -7.97 19.18 -11.84
N ALA A 126 -8.83 19.56 -12.79
CA ALA A 126 -10.09 20.26 -12.52
C ALA A 126 -11.32 19.34 -12.50
N ILE A 127 -11.16 18.03 -12.75
CA ILE A 127 -12.27 17.07 -12.88
C ILE A 127 -12.42 16.27 -11.58
N PRO A 128 -13.49 16.49 -10.78
CA PRO A 128 -13.68 15.75 -9.53
C PRO A 128 -13.69 14.24 -9.73
N GLY A 129 -12.96 13.53 -8.87
CA GLY A 129 -12.87 12.07 -8.89
C GLY A 129 -11.67 11.51 -9.67
N THR A 130 -10.86 12.34 -10.33
CA THR A 130 -9.57 11.93 -10.90
C THR A 130 -8.46 11.98 -9.85
N LEU A 131 -7.38 11.21 -10.05
CA LEU A 131 -6.19 11.28 -9.19
C LEU A 131 -5.49 12.64 -9.29
N CYS A 132 -5.46 13.24 -10.49
CA CYS A 132 -4.94 14.59 -10.71
C CYS A 132 -5.70 15.63 -9.88
N TYR A 133 -7.03 15.54 -9.83
CA TYR A 133 -7.86 16.43 -9.03
C TYR A 133 -7.60 16.26 -7.53
N GLU A 134 -7.52 15.01 -7.04
CA GLU A 134 -7.20 14.76 -5.63
C GLU A 134 -5.81 15.30 -5.26
N ALA A 135 -4.80 15.09 -6.12
CA ALA A 135 -3.46 15.63 -5.92
C ALA A 135 -3.44 17.17 -5.96
N ALA A 136 -4.13 17.80 -6.90
CA ALA A 136 -4.14 19.26 -7.07
C ALA A 136 -4.90 20.00 -5.96
N THR A 137 -6.00 19.42 -5.45
CA THR A 137 -6.90 20.11 -4.51
C THR A 137 -6.70 19.74 -3.05
N ARG A 138 -6.28 18.50 -2.80
CA ARG A 138 -6.15 17.91 -1.46
C ARG A 138 -4.75 17.39 -1.17
N GLY A 139 -3.93 17.26 -2.20
CA GLY A 139 -2.56 16.81 -2.09
C GLY A 139 -1.62 17.89 -1.54
N ARG A 140 -0.36 17.47 -1.39
CA ARG A 140 0.76 18.32 -1.00
C ARG A 140 1.81 18.23 -2.09
N LEU A 141 2.16 19.36 -2.70
CA LEU A 141 3.30 19.45 -3.59
C LEU A 141 4.59 19.22 -2.77
N LEU A 142 5.34 18.19 -3.13
CA LEU A 142 6.59 17.80 -2.45
C LEU A 142 7.83 18.27 -3.22
N TYR A 143 7.72 18.37 -4.53
CA TYR A 143 8.80 18.79 -5.42
C TYR A 143 8.22 19.48 -6.67
N SER A 144 8.91 20.50 -7.15
CA SER A 144 8.70 21.17 -8.44
C SER A 144 10.07 21.42 -9.08
N GLY A 145 10.20 21.10 -10.36
CA GLY A 145 11.39 21.37 -11.18
C GLY A 145 11.53 22.80 -11.64
#